data_AF-A0A3D1AS53-F1
#
_entry.id   AF-A0A3D1AS53-F1
#
_cell.length_a   1.000
_cell.length_b   1.000
_cell.length_c   1.000
_cell.angle_alpha   90.00
_cell.angle_beta   90.00
_cell.angle_gamma   90.00
#
_symmetry.space_group_name_H-M   'P 1'
#
loop_
_entity.id
_entity.type
_entity.pdbx_description
1 polymer ?
#
loop_
_entity_poly.entity_id
_entity_poly.type
_entity_poly.pdbx_seq_one_letter_code
_entity_poly.pdbx_strand_id
1 'polypeptide(L)'
;MNYESSIAIASKTQPGVVYEIARMSFGRRLELVRRIRDLAPKIEFLEAGGSERDEVEARLLSADVDRIYLIWGLRGVSGLEIDGQAATPELLAEAGPEDLFREALAAVKEACCLSEEERKN
;
A
#
# COMPACT_ATOMS: atom_id res chain seq x y z
N MET A 1 29.19 -6.20 -2.50
CA MET A 1 27.86 -5.96 -3.09
C MET A 1 27.04 -5.25 -2.02
N ASN A 2 26.51 -4.06 -2.29
CA ASN A 2 25.64 -3.33 -1.37
C ASN A 2 24.20 -3.47 -1.85
N TYR A 3 23.31 -3.94 -0.99
CA TYR A 3 21.89 -4.12 -1.30
C TYR A 3 21.06 -3.11 -0.51
N GLU A 4 20.34 -2.24 -1.21
CA GLU A 4 19.39 -1.30 -0.62
C GLU A 4 18.03 -1.97 -0.45
N SER A 5 17.48 -1.93 0.76
CA SER A 5 16.21 -2.59 1.09
C SER A 5 14.95 -1.79 0.70
N SER A 6 15.15 -0.63 0.07
CA SER A 6 14.11 0.32 -0.30
C SER A 6 14.44 1.04 -1.61
N ILE A 7 13.46 1.76 -2.14
CA ILE A 7 13.60 2.67 -3.28
C ILE A 7 12.86 3.98 -2.99
N ALA A 8 13.50 5.10 -3.30
CA ALA A 8 12.89 6.42 -3.23
C ALA A 8 12.27 6.79 -4.58
N ILE A 9 11.06 7.36 -4.55
CA ILE A 9 10.28 7.73 -5.72
C ILE A 9 9.79 9.17 -5.53
N ALA A 10 10.07 10.03 -6.51
CA ALA A 10 9.53 11.38 -6.52
C ALA A 10 8.04 11.35 -6.90
N SER A 11 7.21 12.05 -6.14
CA SER A 11 5.79 12.13 -6.42
C SER A 11 5.50 12.89 -7.71
N LYS A 12 4.55 12.38 -8.51
CA LYS A 12 4.07 13.07 -9.71
C LYS A 12 2.87 13.98 -9.38
N THR A 13 2.11 13.61 -8.35
CA THR A 13 0.92 14.36 -7.91
C THR A 13 1.27 15.50 -6.95
N GLN A 14 2.34 15.38 -6.17
CA GLN A 14 2.79 16.38 -5.20
C GLN A 14 4.24 16.82 -5.46
N PRO A 15 4.49 17.90 -6.23
CA PRO A 15 5.83 18.37 -6.52
C PRO A 15 6.65 18.67 -5.25
N GLY A 16 7.88 18.16 -5.20
CA GLY A 16 8.78 18.30 -4.04
C GLY A 16 8.62 17.21 -2.98
N VAL A 17 7.59 16.35 -3.10
CA VAL A 17 7.43 15.18 -2.23
C VAL A 17 8.20 13.99 -2.79
N VAL A 18 8.90 13.28 -1.91
CA VAL A 18 9.55 12.00 -2.20
C VAL A 18 9.06 10.98 -1.20
N TYR A 19 8.62 9.83 -1.68
CA TYR A 19 8.17 8.73 -0.84
C TYR A 19 9.08 7.51 -1.06
N GLU A 20 9.32 6.76 0.01
CA GLU A 20 10.21 5.61 0.00
C GLU A 20 9.40 4.34 0.21
N ILE A 21 9.52 3.37 -0.71
CA ILE A 21 8.88 2.07 -0.56
C ILE A 21 9.93 0.98 -0.30
N ALA A 22 9.56 0.00 0.50
CA ALA A 22 10.39 -1.16 0.76
C ALA A 22 10.47 -2.07 -0.48
N ARG A 23 11.67 -2.57 -0.79
CA ARG A 23 11.83 -3.63 -1.77
C ARG A 23 11.25 -4.94 -1.24
N MET A 24 10.77 -5.77 -2.16
CA MET A 24 10.32 -7.10 -1.79
C MET A 24 11.50 -7.96 -1.32
N SER A 25 11.32 -8.63 -0.19
CA SER A 25 12.18 -9.69 0.29
C SER A 25 11.34 -10.87 0.74
N PHE A 26 11.95 -12.04 0.90
CA PHE A 26 11.23 -13.25 1.33
C PHE A 26 10.46 -13.05 2.64
N GLY A 27 11.11 -12.49 3.66
CA GLY A 27 10.48 -12.25 4.97
C GLY A 27 9.30 -11.27 4.89
N ARG A 28 9.47 -10.21 4.09
CA ARG A 28 8.42 -9.22 3.82
C ARG A 28 7.22 -9.86 3.12
N ARG A 29 7.44 -10.67 2.08
CA ARG A 29 6.36 -11.38 1.38
C ARG A 29 5.53 -12.26 2.33
N LEU A 30 6.21 -13.06 3.16
CA LEU A 30 5.54 -13.94 4.11
C LEU A 30 4.69 -13.15 5.11
N GLU A 31 5.21 -12.02 5.58
CA GLU A 31 4.50 -11.14 6.49
C GLU A 31 3.27 -10.50 5.86
N LEU A 32 3.37 -10.01 4.61
CA LEU A 32 2.25 -9.45 3.87
C LEU A 32 1.14 -10.50 3.67
N VAL A 33 1.50 -11.70 3.20
CA VAL A 33 0.54 -12.81 3.02
C VAL A 33 -0.19 -13.11 4.32
N ARG A 34 0.51 -13.14 5.46
CA ARG A 34 -0.12 -13.36 6.78
C ARG A 34 -1.14 -12.28 7.14
N ARG A 35 -0.89 -11.01 6.77
CA ARG A 35 -1.80 -9.89 7.06
C ARG A 35 -3.08 -9.92 6.21
N ILE A 36 -2.98 -10.38 4.95
CA ILE A 36 -4.09 -10.27 4.00
C ILE A 36 -4.85 -11.59 3.75
N ARG A 37 -4.31 -12.75 4.14
CA ARG A 37 -4.88 -14.08 3.79
C ARG A 37 -6.35 -14.25 4.19
N ASP A 38 -6.76 -13.65 5.30
CA ASP A 38 -8.09 -13.84 5.88
C ASP A 38 -9.07 -12.77 5.38
N LEU A 39 -8.61 -11.80 4.60
CA LEU A 39 -9.40 -10.69 4.07
C LEU A 39 -9.89 -10.97 2.64
N ALA A 40 -9.03 -11.51 1.77
CA ALA A 40 -9.40 -11.77 0.37
C ALA A 40 -10.63 -12.69 0.22
N PRO A 41 -10.72 -13.86 0.88
CA PRO A 41 -11.90 -14.72 0.76
C PRO A 41 -13.18 -14.08 1.29
N LYS A 42 -13.07 -13.17 2.26
CA LYS A 42 -14.22 -12.45 2.82
C LYS A 42 -14.75 -11.40 1.84
N ILE A 43 -13.85 -10.69 1.16
CA ILE A 43 -14.22 -9.75 0.09
C ILE A 43 -14.96 -10.52 -1.01
N GLU A 44 -14.39 -11.63 -1.50
CA GLU A 44 -15.02 -12.47 -2.53
C GLU A 44 -16.41 -12.97 -2.11
N PHE A 45 -16.58 -13.38 -0.84
CA PHE A 45 -17.87 -13.80 -0.31
C PHE A 45 -18.91 -12.66 -0.30
N LEU A 46 -18.51 -11.46 0.14
CA LEU A 46 -19.39 -10.29 0.18
C LEU A 46 -19.77 -9.83 -1.23
N GLU A 47 -18.82 -9.79 -2.17
CA GLU A 47 -19.09 -9.45 -3.56
C GLU A 47 -20.07 -10.43 -4.22
N ALA A 48 -20.05 -11.71 -3.84
CA ALA A 48 -21.00 -12.71 -4.30
C ALA A 48 -22.39 -12.62 -3.65
N GLY A 49 -22.52 -11.94 -2.50
CA GLY A 49 -23.78 -11.80 -1.76
C GLY A 49 -24.83 -10.95 -2.47
N GLY A 50 -24.39 -9.97 -3.28
CA GLY A 50 -25.21 -9.20 -4.21
C GLY A 50 -26.22 -8.23 -3.59
N SER A 51 -26.23 -8.05 -2.26
CA SER A 51 -27.02 -7.01 -1.60
C SER A 51 -26.25 -5.69 -1.54
N GLU A 52 -26.95 -4.55 -1.50
CA GLU A 52 -26.33 -3.23 -1.32
C GLU A 52 -25.46 -3.16 -0.05
N ARG A 53 -25.87 -3.88 1.00
CA ARG A 53 -25.11 -3.98 2.25
C ARG A 53 -23.80 -4.73 2.04
N ASP A 54 -23.82 -5.84 1.30
CA ASP A 54 -22.63 -6.63 1.05
C ASP A 54 -21.65 -5.88 0.15
N GLU A 55 -22.13 -5.12 -0.83
CA GLU A 55 -21.29 -4.26 -1.68
C GLU A 55 -20.57 -3.17 -0.87
N VAL A 56 -21.28 -2.54 0.06
CA VAL A 56 -20.67 -1.52 0.95
C VAL A 56 -19.61 -2.16 1.84
N GLU A 57 -19.90 -3.31 2.44
CA GLU A 57 -18.95 -4.02 3.30
C GLU A 57 -17.71 -4.49 2.52
N ALA A 58 -17.89 -5.02 1.30
CA ALA A 58 -16.79 -5.40 0.43
C ALA A 58 -15.86 -4.22 0.11
N ARG A 59 -16.43 -3.04 -0.17
CA ARG A 59 -15.66 -1.81 -0.42
C ARG A 59 -14.87 -1.35 0.80
N LEU A 60 -15.48 -1.38 1.99
CA LEU A 60 -14.79 -1.04 3.24
C LEU A 60 -13.62 -1.98 3.51
N LEU A 61 -13.85 -3.28 3.37
CA LEU A 61 -12.82 -4.29 3.57
C LEU A 61 -11.69 -4.18 2.54
N SER A 62 -12.01 -3.79 1.30
CA SER A 62 -11.02 -3.51 0.25
C SER A 62 -10.17 -2.27 0.58
N ALA A 63 -10.79 -1.21 1.12
CA ALA A 63 -10.07 -0.02 1.59
C ALA A 63 -9.13 -0.34 2.76
N ASP A 64 -9.54 -1.23 3.66
CA ASP A 64 -8.67 -1.72 4.75
C ASP A 64 -7.47 -2.50 4.22
N VAL A 65 -7.68 -3.35 3.20
CA VAL A 65 -6.57 -4.04 2.51
C VAL A 65 -5.61 -3.02 1.90
N ASP A 66 -6.12 -2.00 1.21
CA ASP A 66 -5.31 -0.94 0.62
C ASP A 66 -4.47 -0.20 1.66
N ARG A 67 -5.06 0.14 2.81
CA ARG A 67 -4.34 0.72 3.94
C ARG A 67 -3.25 -0.21 4.47
N ILE A 68 -3.51 -1.52 4.60
CA ILE A 68 -2.52 -2.52 5.02
C ILE A 68 -1.34 -2.54 4.04
N TYR A 69 -1.61 -2.56 2.73
CA TYR A 69 -0.56 -2.52 1.72
C TYR A 69 0.30 -1.27 1.85
N LEU A 70 -0.33 -0.09 1.95
CA LEU A 70 0.42 1.17 2.06
C LEU A 70 1.29 1.20 3.32
N ILE A 71 0.72 0.98 4.51
CA ILE A 71 1.46 1.04 5.78
C ILE A 71 2.57 -0.02 5.82
N TRP A 72 2.30 -1.20 5.26
CA TRP A 72 3.32 -2.23 5.18
C TRP A 72 4.47 -1.83 4.25
N GLY A 73 4.15 -1.33 3.05
CA GLY A 73 5.09 -1.11 1.95
C GLY A 73 5.86 0.20 2.02
N LEU A 74 5.24 1.25 2.55
CA LEU A 74 5.82 2.59 2.63
C LEU A 74 6.73 2.72 3.85
N ARG A 75 7.94 3.23 3.65
CA ARG A 75 8.95 3.45 4.69
C ARG A 75 8.96 4.86 5.23
N GLY A 76 8.65 5.83 4.37
CA GLY A 76 8.63 7.24 4.75
C GLY A 76 8.15 8.13 3.62
N VAL A 77 7.82 9.36 4.01
CA VAL A 77 7.44 10.44 3.11
C VAL A 77 8.25 11.67 3.52
N SER A 78 8.84 12.34 2.56
CA SER A 78 9.64 13.54 2.76
C SER A 78 9.13 14.67 1.86
N GLY A 79 9.25 15.91 2.33
CA GLY A 79 8.75 17.08 1.61
C GLY A 79 7.24 17.33 1.76
N LEU A 80 6.57 16.60 2.66
CA LEU A 80 5.16 16.81 3.00
C LEU A 80 5.02 17.00 4.51
N GLU A 81 4.26 18.03 4.89
CA GLU A 81 3.75 18.21 6.25
C GLU A 81 2.23 18.03 6.22
N ILE A 82 1.69 17.29 7.19
CA ILE A 82 0.27 17.08 7.42
C ILE A 82 -0.03 17.71 8.77
N ASP A 83 -0.85 18.76 8.79
CA ASP A 83 -1.20 19.52 10.00
C ASP A 83 0.02 19.97 10.83
N GLY A 84 1.09 20.38 10.14
CA GLY A 84 2.34 20.85 10.75
C GLY A 84 3.25 19.74 11.30
N GLN A 85 2.93 18.47 11.02
CA GLN A 85 3.76 17.31 11.35
C GLN A 85 4.38 16.72 10.09
N ALA A 86 5.62 16.24 10.20
CA ALA A 86 6.26 15.51 9.11
C ALA A 86 5.43 14.26 8.75
N ALA A 87 5.14 14.07 7.46
CA ALA A 87 4.32 12.97 7.00
C ALA A 87 4.95 11.60 7.33
N THR A 88 4.16 10.72 7.91
CA THR A 88 4.48 9.29 8.10
C THR A 88 3.54 8.42 7.25
N PRO A 89 3.84 7.13 7.05
CA PRO A 89 2.90 6.23 6.39
C PRO A 89 1.52 6.19 7.04
N GLU A 90 1.47 6.22 8.37
CA GLU A 90 0.23 6.24 9.13
C GLU A 90 -0.53 7.56 8.91
N LEU A 91 0.15 8.70 8.99
CA LEU A 91 -0.46 10.01 8.76
C LEU A 91 -0.93 10.18 7.31
N LEU A 92 -0.14 9.72 6.33
CA LEU A 92 -0.54 9.73 4.93
C LEU A 92 -1.82 8.90 4.69
N ALA A 93 -1.94 7.75 5.35
CA ALA A 93 -3.11 6.89 5.25
C ALA A 93 -4.37 7.46 5.92
N GLU A 94 -4.20 8.32 6.94
CA GLU A 94 -5.31 8.83 7.74
C GLU A 94 -5.77 10.23 7.33
N ALA A 95 -4.84 11.14 7.04
CA ALA A 95 -5.10 12.56 6.84
C ALA A 95 -4.30 13.16 5.66
N GLY A 96 -3.61 12.32 4.88
CA GLY A 96 -2.81 12.79 3.75
C GLY A 96 -3.62 13.06 2.48
N PRO A 97 -3.00 13.71 1.48
CA PRO A 97 -3.64 13.93 0.18
C PRO A 97 -3.99 12.60 -0.51
N GLU A 98 -5.26 12.45 -0.92
CA GLU A 98 -5.77 11.20 -1.49
C GLU A 98 -5.01 10.78 -2.77
N ASP A 99 -4.63 11.74 -3.61
CA ASP A 99 -3.88 11.46 -4.85
C ASP A 99 -2.48 10.88 -4.55
N LEU A 100 -1.82 11.35 -3.49
CA LEU A 100 -0.52 10.83 -3.07
C LEU A 100 -0.66 9.44 -2.44
N PHE A 101 -1.71 9.22 -1.64
CA PHE A 101 -2.03 7.89 -1.10
C PHE A 101 -2.18 6.87 -2.23
N ARG A 102 -2.99 7.19 -3.26
CA ARG A 102 -3.25 6.29 -4.39
C ARG A 102 -1.98 6.04 -5.22
N GLU A 103 -1.17 7.07 -5.45
CA GLU A 103 0.11 6.96 -6.17
C GLU A 103 1.10 6.05 -5.42
N ALA A 104 1.29 6.27 -4.13
CA ALA A 104 2.20 5.45 -3.31
C ALA A 104 1.71 4.01 -3.19
N LEU A 105 0.40 3.80 -3.00
CA LEU A 105 -0.22 2.48 -2.95
C LEU A 105 -0.01 1.71 -4.27
N ALA A 106 -0.19 2.37 -5.41
CA ALA A 106 0.04 1.75 -6.71
C ALA A 106 1.49 1.29 -6.85
N ALA A 107 2.46 2.13 -6.49
CA ALA A 107 3.87 1.78 -6.52
C ALA A 107 4.21 0.60 -5.58
N VAL A 108 3.60 0.55 -4.38
CA VAL A 108 3.76 -0.59 -3.46
C VAL A 108 3.20 -1.88 -4.05
N LYS A 109 1.99 -1.83 -4.63
CA LYS A 109 1.36 -3.01 -5.25
C LYS A 109 2.16 -3.50 -6.46
N GLU A 110 2.66 -2.60 -7.29
CA GLU A 110 3.52 -2.92 -8.43
C GLU A 110 4.81 -3.60 -7.97
N ALA A 111 5.48 -3.08 -6.95
CA ALA A 111 6.66 -3.71 -6.36
C ALA A 111 6.36 -5.11 -5.78
N CYS A 112 5.12 -5.37 -5.37
CA CYS A 112 4.67 -6.69 -4.96
C CYS A 112 4.45 -7.64 -6.15
N CYS A 113 3.74 -7.19 -7.19
CA CYS A 113 3.41 -8.01 -8.37
C CYS A 113 4.63 -8.33 -9.24
N LEU A 114 5.52 -7.35 -9.49
CA LEU A 114 6.76 -7.55 -10.23
C LEU A 114 7.61 -8.67 -9.59
N SER A 115 7.62 -8.75 -8.26
CA SER A 115 8.36 -9.79 -7.53
C SER A 115 7.82 -11.22 -7.74
N GLU A 116 6.57 -11.37 -8.18
CA GLU A 116 5.98 -12.67 -8.50
C GLU A 116 6.25 -13.06 -9.95
N GLU A 117 6.21 -12.10 -10.88
CA GLU A 117 6.51 -12.30 -12.30
C GLU A 117 8.01 -12.54 -12.54
N GLU A 118 8.90 -11.77 -11.90
CA GLU A 118 10.35 -11.97 -11.93
C GLU A 118 10.78 -13.35 -11.39
N ARG A 119 9.96 -14.01 -10.55
CA ARG A 119 10.23 -15.36 -10.02
C ARG A 119 9.84 -16.47 -11.00
N LYS A 120 8.95 -16.20 -11.96
CA LYS A 120 8.48 -17.19 -12.94
C LYS A 120 9.40 -17.32 -14.15
N ASN A 121 10.34 -16.39 -14.34
CA ASN A 121 11.33 -16.35 -15.42
C ASN A 121 12.73 -16.70 -14.90
#